data_AF-A0A2I0J723-F1
#
_entry.id   AF-A0A2I0J723-F1
#
_cell.length_a   1.000
_cell.length_b   1.000
_cell.length_c   1.000
_cell.angle_alpha   90.00
_cell.angle_beta   90.00
_cell.angle_gamma   90.00
#
_symmetry.space_group_name_H-M   'P 1'
#
loop_
_entity.id
_entity.type
_entity.pdbx_description
1 polymer ?
#
loop_
_entity_poly.entity_id
_entity_poly.type
_entity_poly.pdbx_seq_one_letter_code
_entity_poly.pdbx_strand_id
1 'polypeptide(L)'
;MDDIADYDLNHKIEMHNYLTSVYEEGDARSALIAMVQKIQNAKNGLDIVSDSRIRTHFARPNWRKVFSQLASAHLSSRIGVFYCGSPTLTKPLKNLCHEFSRNSSTRFHFHKENF
;
A
#
# COMPACT_ATOMS: atom_id res chain seq x y z
N MET A 1 -15.14 -3.89 2.18
CA MET A 1 -13.94 -3.78 1.30
C MET A 1 -14.05 -4.82 0.19
N ASP A 2 -14.57 -6.00 0.50
CA ASP A 2 -14.78 -7.11 -0.42
C ASP A 2 -15.60 -6.72 -1.66
N ASP A 3 -16.64 -5.91 -1.49
CA ASP A 3 -17.42 -5.37 -2.60
C ASP A 3 -16.55 -4.67 -3.66
N ILE A 4 -15.54 -3.91 -3.25
CA ILE A 4 -14.64 -3.23 -4.22
C ILE A 4 -13.84 -4.29 -4.99
N ALA A 5 -13.39 -5.34 -4.32
CA ALA A 5 -12.66 -6.43 -4.98
C ALA A 5 -13.56 -7.27 -5.90
N ASP A 6 -14.87 -7.36 -5.61
CA ASP A 6 -15.88 -8.06 -6.41
C ASP A 6 -16.36 -7.25 -7.63
N TYR A 7 -16.50 -5.94 -7.48
CA TYR A 7 -17.07 -5.08 -8.53
C TYR A 7 -16.01 -4.34 -9.38
N ASP A 8 -14.72 -4.38 -9.04
CA ASP A 8 -13.65 -3.80 -9.86
C ASP A 8 -13.27 -4.67 -11.08
N LEU A 9 -14.22 -4.84 -12.00
CA LEU A 9 -14.07 -5.70 -13.19
C LEU A 9 -13.00 -5.21 -14.18
N ASN A 10 -12.58 -3.94 -14.09
CA ASN A 10 -11.62 -3.32 -15.00
C ASN A 10 -10.27 -3.04 -14.32
N HIS A 11 -10.04 -3.55 -13.11
CA HIS A 11 -8.80 -3.35 -12.35
C HIS A 11 -8.40 -1.88 -12.21
N LYS A 12 -9.37 -1.01 -11.93
CA LYS A 12 -9.15 0.42 -11.72
C LYS A 12 -8.61 0.73 -10.32
N ILE A 13 -8.80 -0.17 -9.36
CA ILE A 13 -8.48 0.03 -7.95
C ILE A 13 -7.56 -1.10 -7.48
N GLU A 14 -6.31 -0.75 -7.18
CA GLU A 14 -5.39 -1.63 -6.46
C GLU A 14 -5.41 -1.29 -4.97
N MET A 15 -5.70 -2.28 -4.11
CA MET A 15 -5.77 -2.10 -2.66
C MET A 15 -4.68 -2.88 -1.94
N HIS A 16 -4.05 -2.24 -0.95
CA HIS A 16 -3.03 -2.84 -0.10
C HIS A 16 -3.34 -2.54 1.36
N ASN A 17 -3.61 -3.58 2.14
CA ASN A 17 -3.76 -3.45 3.58
C ASN A 17 -2.40 -3.62 4.25
N TYR A 18 -2.10 -2.82 5.28
CA TYR A 18 -0.86 -2.93 6.05
C TYR A 18 -1.18 -3.11 7.53
N LEU A 19 -0.91 -4.29 8.08
CA LEU A 19 -1.06 -4.57 9.50
C LEU A 19 0.23 -4.18 10.23
N THR A 20 0.30 -2.92 10.65
CA THR A 20 1.54 -2.31 11.17
C THR A 20 1.93 -2.74 12.60
N SER A 21 1.07 -3.51 13.28
CA SER A 21 1.34 -4.05 14.62
C SER A 21 2.21 -5.31 14.57
N VAL A 22 2.39 -5.91 13.39
CA VAL A 22 3.18 -7.12 13.16
C VAL A 22 4.54 -6.71 12.60
N TYR A 23 5.64 -7.07 13.27
CA TYR A 23 7.00 -6.73 12.87
C TYR A 23 7.61 -7.81 11.98
N GLU A 24 8.41 -7.42 10.97
CA GLU A 24 9.02 -8.38 10.02
C GLU A 24 10.11 -9.26 10.64
N GLU A 25 10.83 -8.79 11.66
CA GLU A 25 11.96 -9.52 12.25
C GLU A 25 11.71 -9.88 13.73
N GLY A 26 11.95 -11.14 14.07
CA GLY A 26 12.16 -11.61 15.45
C GLY A 26 10.92 -12.03 16.25
N ASP A 27 9.70 -11.77 15.79
CA ASP A 27 8.47 -12.24 16.46
C ASP A 27 7.94 -13.52 15.82
N ALA A 28 7.95 -14.62 16.59
CA ALA A 28 7.42 -15.91 16.16
C ALA A 28 5.93 -15.83 15.76
N ARG A 29 5.16 -14.89 16.32
CA ARG A 29 3.78 -14.63 15.93
C ARG A 29 3.70 -14.05 14.52
N SER A 30 4.57 -13.11 14.17
CA SER A 30 4.66 -12.55 12.82
C SER A 30 5.00 -13.62 11.78
N ALA A 31 5.97 -14.49 12.09
CA ALA A 31 6.36 -15.58 11.20
C ALA A 31 5.22 -16.59 10.97
N LEU A 32 4.48 -16.94 12.04
CA LEU A 32 3.33 -17.83 11.94
C LEU A 32 2.21 -17.21 11.10
N ILE A 33 1.81 -15.97 11.40
CA ILE A 33 0.74 -15.30 10.65
C ILE A 33 1.12 -15.18 9.16
N ALA A 34 2.38 -14.83 8.85
CA ALA A 34 2.86 -14.76 7.48
C ALA A 34 2.85 -16.11 6.75
N MET A 35 3.22 -17.21 7.44
CA MET A 35 3.12 -18.56 6.87
C MET A 35 1.67 -18.96 6.59
N VAL A 36 0.77 -18.74 7.55
CA VAL A 36 -0.65 -19.11 7.37
C VAL A 36 -1.29 -18.27 6.26
N GLN A 37 -0.99 -16.97 6.17
CA GLN A 37 -1.50 -16.14 5.08
C GLN A 37 -1.02 -16.64 3.71
N LYS A 38 0.27 -17.02 3.57
CA LYS A 38 0.79 -17.59 2.32
C LYS A 38 0.06 -18.88 1.92
N ILE A 39 -0.21 -19.76 2.89
CA ILE A 39 -0.94 -21.02 2.64
C ILE A 39 -2.38 -20.74 2.22
N GLN A 40 -3.08 -19.87 2.93
CA GLN A 40 -4.49 -19.55 2.64
C GLN A 40 -4.64 -18.88 1.27
N ASN A 41 -3.75 -17.94 0.96
CA ASN A 41 -3.74 -17.28 -0.34
C ASN A 41 -3.45 -18.27 -1.48
N ALA A 42 -2.52 -19.22 -1.28
CA ALA A 42 -2.23 -20.26 -2.26
C ALA A 42 -3.39 -21.25 -2.46
N LYS A 43 -4.22 -21.48 -1.42
CA LYS A 43 -5.36 -22.40 -1.50
C LYS A 43 -6.58 -21.77 -2.16
N ASN A 44 -6.99 -20.59 -1.70
CA ASN A 44 -8.30 -20.02 -2.03
C ASN A 44 -8.19 -18.61 -2.67
N GLY A 45 -6.98 -18.05 -2.81
CA GLY A 45 -6.78 -16.68 -3.26
C GLY A 45 -7.18 -15.61 -2.23
N LEU A 46 -7.60 -16.03 -1.03
CA LEU A 46 -8.10 -15.15 0.02
C LEU A 46 -7.00 -14.82 1.04
N ASP A 47 -7.06 -13.58 1.53
CA ASP A 47 -6.26 -13.06 2.62
C ASP A 47 -6.83 -13.51 3.96
N ILE A 48 -6.03 -14.16 4.80
CA ILE A 48 -6.53 -14.70 6.09
C ILE A 48 -6.98 -13.63 7.08
N VAL A 49 -6.42 -12.42 7.00
CA VAL A 49 -6.70 -11.37 7.98
C VAL A 49 -8.03 -10.70 7.68
N SER A 50 -8.30 -10.45 6.39
CA SER A 50 -9.49 -9.73 5.93
C SER A 50 -10.57 -10.63 5.32
N ASP A 51 -10.29 -11.91 5.11
CA ASP A 51 -11.11 -12.87 4.34
C ASP A 51 -11.49 -12.37 2.94
N SER A 52 -10.60 -11.59 2.33
CA SER A 52 -10.85 -10.88 1.08
C SER A 52 -9.80 -11.20 0.01
N ARG A 53 -10.04 -10.81 -1.24
CA ARG A 53 -9.01 -10.87 -2.30
C ARG A 53 -7.97 -9.74 -2.19
N ILE A 54 -8.10 -8.84 -1.21
CA ILE A 54 -7.18 -7.74 -0.96
C ILE A 54 -6.00 -8.25 -0.15
N ARG A 55 -4.79 -8.04 -0.67
CA ARG A 55 -3.59 -8.52 0.00
C ARG A 55 -3.26 -7.68 1.24
N THR A 56 -3.14 -8.35 2.39
CA THR A 56 -2.54 -7.77 3.59
C THR A 56 -1.02 -7.92 3.57
N HIS A 57 -0.31 -6.85 3.85
CA HIS A 57 1.13 -6.80 4.09
C HIS A 57 1.36 -6.64 5.59
N PHE A 58 2.43 -7.24 6.10
CA PHE A 58 2.85 -7.04 7.48
C PHE A 58 3.85 -5.90 7.58
N ALA A 59 3.97 -5.35 8.77
CA ALA A 59 4.75 -4.15 9.07
C ALA A 59 4.28 -2.91 8.31
N ARG A 60 5.09 -1.85 8.41
CA ARG A 60 4.79 -0.54 7.83
C ARG A 60 5.18 -0.52 6.34
N PRO A 61 4.41 0.19 5.50
CA PRO A 61 4.74 0.35 4.09
C PRO A 61 6.10 1.04 3.89
N ASN A 62 6.89 0.52 2.96
CA ASN A 62 8.07 1.23 2.44
C ASN A 62 7.61 2.23 1.37
N TRP A 63 7.20 3.43 1.81
CA TRP A 63 6.68 4.46 0.92
C TRP A 63 7.66 4.84 -0.19
N ARG A 64 8.97 4.87 0.07
CA ARG A 64 9.97 5.16 -0.97
C ARG A 64 9.93 4.12 -2.09
N LYS A 65 9.79 2.83 -1.75
CA LYS A 65 9.64 1.75 -2.74
C LYS A 65 8.36 1.92 -3.55
N VAL A 66 7.24 2.23 -2.89
CA VAL A 66 5.95 2.48 -3.54
C VAL A 66 6.05 3.63 -4.55
N PHE A 67 6.60 4.77 -4.14
CA PHE A 67 6.80 5.93 -5.03
C PHE A 67 7.72 5.61 -6.21
N SER A 68 8.80 4.87 -5.97
CA SER A 68 9.72 4.42 -7.03
C SER A 68 9.01 3.56 -8.07
N GLN A 69 8.21 2.59 -7.62
CA GLN A 69 7.43 1.73 -8.50
C GLN A 69 6.43 2.54 -9.33
N LEU A 70 5.66 3.44 -8.70
CA LEU A 70 4.69 4.30 -9.38
C LEU A 70 5.36 5.23 -10.41
N ALA A 71 6.49 5.84 -10.08
CA ALA A 71 7.24 6.68 -11.01
C ALA A 71 7.74 5.89 -12.22
N SER A 72 8.18 4.64 -12.01
CA SER A 72 8.66 3.79 -13.10
C SER A 72 7.53 3.25 -14.00
N ALA A 73 6.37 2.95 -13.42
CA ALA A 73 5.21 2.44 -14.14
C ALA A 73 4.47 3.53 -14.94
N HIS A 74 4.50 4.78 -14.46
CA HIS A 74 3.73 5.89 -15.02
C HIS A 74 4.62 7.07 -15.42
N LEU A 75 5.47 6.86 -16.42
CA LEU A 75 6.37 7.89 -16.94
C LEU A 75 5.61 9.13 -17.42
N SER A 76 6.19 10.31 -17.18
CA SER A 76 5.65 11.61 -17.64
C SER A 76 4.20 11.90 -17.22
N SER A 77 3.71 11.22 -16.19
CA SER A 77 2.33 11.34 -15.69
C SER A 77 2.24 12.29 -14.49
N ARG A 78 1.01 12.67 -14.13
CA ARG A 78 0.71 13.44 -12.92
C ARG A 78 -0.09 12.55 -11.96
N ILE A 79 0.43 12.34 -10.76
CA ILE A 79 -0.17 11.47 -9.74
C ILE A 79 -0.57 12.33 -8.54
N GLY A 80 -1.85 12.25 -8.16
CA GLY A 80 -2.35 12.82 -6.91
C GLY A 80 -2.18 11.82 -5.76
N VAL A 81 -1.62 12.29 -4.64
CA VAL A 81 -1.44 11.50 -3.41
C VAL A 81 -2.30 12.13 -2.32
N PHE A 82 -3.38 11.45 -1.97
CA PHE A 82 -4.32 11.91 -0.95
C PHE A 82 -4.07 11.14 0.35
N TYR A 83 -3.99 11.86 1.47
CA TYR A 83 -3.76 11.25 2.78
C TYR A 83 -4.75 11.77 3.82
N CYS A 84 -5.47 10.83 4.46
CA CYS A 84 -6.36 11.07 5.58
C CYS A 84 -5.99 10.11 6.71
N GLY A 85 -5.40 10.64 7.79
CA GLY A 85 -4.91 9.82 8.90
C GLY A 85 -4.02 10.61 9.87
N SER A 86 -3.26 9.87 10.68
CA SER A 86 -2.35 10.46 11.68
C SER A 86 -1.42 11.51 11.07
N PRO A 87 -1.28 12.71 11.68
CA PRO A 87 -0.40 13.76 11.17
C PRO A 87 1.07 13.33 10.98
N THR A 88 1.50 12.28 11.68
CA THR A 88 2.86 11.73 11.64
C THR A 88 3.34 11.37 10.24
N LEU A 89 2.46 10.90 9.34
CA LEU A 89 2.83 10.52 7.97
C LEU A 89 2.72 11.67 6.96
N THR A 90 2.11 12.79 7.33
CA THR A 90 1.89 13.93 6.41
C THR A 90 3.21 14.47 5.86
N LYS A 91 4.17 14.77 6.75
CA LYS A 91 5.47 15.34 6.35
C LYS A 91 6.32 14.34 5.54
N PRO A 92 6.48 13.06 5.95
CA PRO A 92 7.17 12.05 5.14
C PRO A 92 6.60 11.89 3.73
N LEU A 93 5.28 11.76 3.59
CA LEU A 93 4.64 11.56 2.28
C LEU A 93 4.77 12.80 1.39
N LYS A 94 4.60 14.01 1.95
CA LYS A 94 4.82 15.26 1.23
C LYS A 94 6.26 15.39 0.73
N ASN A 95 7.24 15.03 1.56
CA ASN A 95 8.65 15.07 1.17
C ASN A 95 8.95 14.10 0.02
N LEU A 96 8.42 12.87 0.06
CA LEU A 96 8.57 11.91 -1.03
C LEU A 96 7.92 12.42 -2.32
N CYS A 97 6.75 13.05 -2.26
CA CYS A 97 6.14 13.68 -3.44
C CYS A 97 7.06 14.71 -4.07
N HIS A 98 7.67 15.60 -3.27
CA HIS A 98 8.61 16.60 -3.77
C HIS A 98 9.88 15.97 -4.35
N GLU A 99 10.43 14.97 -3.68
CA GLU A 99 11.66 14.29 -4.11
C GLU A 99 11.48 13.59 -5.46
N PHE A 100 10.47 12.71 -5.57
CA PHE A 100 10.22 11.96 -6.79
C PHE A 100 9.74 12.85 -7.94
N SER A 101 9.02 13.94 -7.63
CA SER A 101 8.69 14.95 -8.64
C SER A 101 9.93 15.61 -9.21
N ARG A 102 11.02 15.80 -8.46
CA ARG A 102 12.25 16.43 -8.97
C ARG A 102 13.13 15.44 -9.74
N ASN A 103 13.16 14.20 -9.28
CA ASN A 103 14.13 13.20 -9.71
C ASN A 103 13.60 12.24 -10.79
N SER A 104 12.32 12.34 -11.16
CA SER A 104 11.69 11.53 -12.21
C SER A 104 10.89 12.39 -13.18
N SER A 105 10.44 11.79 -14.29
CA SER A 105 9.53 12.44 -15.24
C SER A 105 8.10 12.58 -14.69
N THR A 106 7.73 11.78 -13.69
CA THR A 106 6.41 11.74 -13.07
C THR A 106 6.29 12.84 -12.00
N ARG A 107 5.17 13.57 -11.99
CA ARG A 107 4.91 14.63 -11.01
C ARG A 107 3.90 14.18 -9.97
N PHE A 108 4.28 14.25 -8.70
CA PHE A 108 3.45 13.88 -7.56
C PHE A 108 2.93 15.13 -6.84
N HIS A 109 1.62 15.17 -6.60
CA HIS A 109 0.94 16.25 -5.90
C HIS A 109 0.33 15.72 -4.60
N PHE A 110 0.79 16.23 -3.46
CA PHE A 110 0.33 15.78 -2.15
C PHE A 110 -0.86 16.61 -1.65
N HIS A 111 -1.89 15.92 -1.17
CA HIS A 111 -3.12 16.48 -0.62
C HIS A 111 -3.37 15.88 0.77
N LYS A 112 -3.43 16.74 1.79
CA LYS A 112 -3.82 16.35 3.14
C LYS A 112 -5.32 16.59 3.28
N GLU A 113 -6.06 15.52 3.46
CA GLU A 113 -7.52 15.53 3.52
C GLU A 113 -8.00 15.29 4.94
N ASN A 114 -9.20 15.78 5.26
CA ASN A 114 -9.95 15.42 6.46
C ASN A 114 -11.34 15.00 6.00
N PHE A 115 -11.53 13.70 5.77
CA PHE A 115 -12.82 13.12 5.41
C PHE A 115 -13.60 12.69 6.65
#